data_AF-A0A917TXH8-F1
#
_entry.id   AF-A0A917TXH8-F1
#
_cell.length_a   1.000
_cell.length_b   1.000
_cell.length_c   1.000
_cell.angle_alpha   90.00
_cell.angle_beta   90.00
_cell.angle_gamma   90.00
#
_symmetry.space_group_name_H-M   'P 1'
#
loop_
_entity.id
_entity.type
_entity.pdbx_description
1 polymer ?
#
loop_
_entity_poly.entity_id
_entity_poly.type
_entity_poly.pdbx_seq_one_letter_code
_entity_poly.pdbx_strand_id
1 'polypeptide(L)' 'MVKVKMLVQTRYNGELLRADKVYEVPEDTAKRWHQSRLAIIVEEQE' A
#
# COMPACT_ATOMS: atom_id res chain seq x y z
N MET A 1 -5.71 -7.89 -7.20
CA MET A 1 -5.29 -7.19 -5.96
C MET A 1 -3.79 -7.11 -6.00
N VAL A 2 -3.18 -6.08 -5.42
CA VAL A 2 -1.73 -5.89 -5.49
C VAL A 2 -1.07 -5.68 -4.14
N LYS A 3 0.18 -6.12 -4.02
CA LYS A 3 0.97 -5.93 -2.79
C LYS A 3 1.62 -4.56 -2.76
N VAL A 4 1.39 -3.83 -1.67
CA VAL A 4 2.01 -2.53 -1.40
C VAL A 4 2.72 -2.53 -0.06
N LYS A 5 3.93 -1.98 -0.02
CA LYS A 5 4.66 -1.66 1.19
C LYS A 5 4.25 -0.26 1.65
N MET A 6 3.62 -0.17 2.81
CA MET A 6 3.23 1.12 3.38
C MET A 6 4.47 1.90 3.81
N LEU A 7 4.52 3.20 3.47
CA LEU A 7 5.57 4.11 3.92
C LEU A 7 5.20 4.82 5.22
N VAL A 8 3.90 4.93 5.50
CA VAL A 8 3.35 5.62 6.66
C VAL A 8 2.35 4.72 7.38
N GLN A 9 2.18 4.94 8.70
CA GLN A 9 1.10 4.30 9.44
C GLN A 9 -0.22 5.01 9.11
N THR A 10 -1.21 4.27 8.63
CA THR A 10 -2.55 4.81 8.34
C THR A 10 -3.63 3.82 8.74
N ARG A 11 -4.86 4.32 8.89
CA ARG A 11 -6.03 3.47 9.09
C ARG A 11 -6.75 3.32 7.76
N TYR A 12 -6.99 2.08 7.34
CA TYR A 12 -7.70 1.77 6.10
C TYR A 12 -8.73 0.68 6.36
N ASN A 13 -9.96 0.90 5.93
CA ASN A 13 -11.08 -0.06 6.09
C ASN A 13 -11.27 -0.58 7.54
N GLY A 14 -11.01 0.27 8.54
CA GLY A 14 -11.09 -0.10 9.95
C GLY A 14 -9.81 -0.71 10.53
N GLU A 15 -8.88 -1.17 9.70
CA GLU A 15 -7.60 -1.79 10.08
C GLU A 15 -6.47 -0.77 10.17
N LEU A 16 -5.52 -1.02 11.08
CA LEU A 16 -4.32 -0.19 11.24
C LEU A 16 -3.19 -0.78 10.39
N LEU A 17 -2.90 -0.11 9.27
CA LEU A 17 -1.77 -0.43 8.42
C LEU A 17 -0.51 0.22 9.00
N ARG A 18 0.46 -0.59 9.40
CA ARG A 18 1.72 -0.09 9.95
C ARG A 18 2.68 0.31 8.85
N ALA A 19 3.50 1.33 9.10
CA ALA A 19 4.61 1.68 8.23
C ALA A 19 5.57 0.48 8.06
N ASP A 20 6.21 0.42 6.89
CA ASP A 20 7.13 -0.62 6.44
C ASP A 20 6.56 -2.05 6.34
N LYS A 21 5.26 -2.23 6.58
CA LYS A 21 4.58 -3.52 6.37
C LYS A 21 3.98 -3.60 4.97
N VAL A 22 3.93 -4.83 4.46
CA VAL A 22 3.34 -5.15 3.16
C VAL A 22 1.90 -5.58 3.37
N TYR A 23 1.00 -5.02 2.58
CA TYR A 23 -0.42 -5.32 2.58
C TYR A 23 -0.92 -5.53 1.16
N GLU A 24 -1.98 -6.30 1.03
CA GLU A 24 -2.64 -6.54 -0.25
C GLU A 24 -3.87 -5.63 -0.35
N VAL A 25 -3.90 -4.79 -1.38
CA VAL A 25 -4.96 -3.80 -1.60
C VAL A 25 -5.43 -3.81 -3.06
N PRO A 26 -6.61 -3.27 -3.39
CA PRO A 26 -7.02 -3.11 -4.77
C PRO A 26 -6.02 -2.26 -5.57
N GLU A 27 -5.84 -2.56 -6.86
CA GLU A 27 -4.88 -1.88 -7.73
C GLU A 27 -5.15 -0.36 -7.82
N ASP A 28 -6.42 0.04 -7.84
CA ASP A 28 -6.81 1.45 -7.83
C ASP A 28 -6.33 2.19 -6.57
N THR A 29 -6.44 1.53 -5.41
CA THR A 29 -5.96 2.04 -4.12
C THR A 29 -4.44 2.10 -4.11
N ALA A 30 -3.77 1.04 -4.58
CA ALA A 30 -2.31 0.98 -4.67
C ALA A 30 -1.74 2.10 -5.54
N LYS A 31 -2.31 2.34 -6.73
CA LYS A 31 -1.91 3.44 -7.63
C LYS A 31 -2.05 4.79 -6.96
N ARG A 32 -3.18 5.06 -6.30
CA ARG A 32 -3.40 6.32 -5.56
C ARG A 32 -2.38 6.51 -4.44
N TRP A 33 -2.10 5.46 -3.68
CA TRP A 33 -1.13 5.50 -2.59
C TRP A 33 0.29 5.67 -3.09
N HIS A 34 0.64 5.05 -4.21
CA HIS A 34 1.93 5.21 -4.85
C HIS A 34 2.13 6.64 -5.37
N GLN A 35 1.15 7.19 -6.08
CA GLN A 35 1.17 8.58 -6.55
C GLN A 35 1.27 9.58 -5.39
N SER A 36 0.58 9.31 -4.28
CA SER A 36 0.60 10.15 -3.07
C SER A 36 1.80 9.87 -2.15
N ARG A 37 2.72 8.97 -2.53
CA ARG A 37 3.88 8.54 -1.73
C ARG A 37 3.51 8.01 -0.33
N LEU A 38 2.33 7.40 -0.21
CA LEU A 38 1.86 6.73 1.01
C LEU A 38 2.32 5.26 1.07
N ALA A 39 2.50 4.63 -0.08
CA ALA A 39 2.93 3.25 -0.20
C ALA A 39 3.74 3.02 -1.49
N ILE A 40 4.52 1.94 -1.54
CA ILE A 40 5.27 1.50 -2.71
C ILE A 40 4.66 0.19 -3.19
N ILE A 41 4.36 0.07 -4.48
CA ILE A 41 3.91 -1.19 -5.06
C ILE A 41 5.12 -2.14 -5.08
N VAL A 42 4.98 -3.29 -4.42
CA VAL A 42 6.06 -4.29 -4.23
C VAL A 42 5.78 -5.59 -4.97
N GLU A 43 4.69 -5.67 -5.74
CA GLU A 43 4.62 -6.73 -6.75
C GLU A 43 5.70 -6.49 -7.80
N GLU A 44 6.60 -7.46 -7.86
CA GLU A 44 7.78 -7.52 -8.71
C GLU A 44 7.45 -7.05 -10.12
N GLN A 45 8.14 -5.99 -10.54
CA GLN A 45 8.56 -5.90 -11.93
C GLN A 45 9.51 -7.08 -12.15
N GLU A 46 8.98 -8.15 -12.74
CA GLU A 46 9.79 -9.14 -13.46
C GLU A 46 10.50 -8.46 -14.64
#